data_AF-A0A4T3F8P7-F1
#
_entry.id   AF-A0A4T3F8P7-F1
#
_cell.length_a   1.000
_cell.length_b   1.000
_cell.length_c   1.000
_cell.angle_alpha   90.00
_cell.angle_beta   90.00
_cell.angle_gamma   90.00
#
_symmetry.space_group_name_H-M   'P 1'
#
loop_
_entity.id
_entity.type
_entity.pdbx_description
1 polymer ?
#
loop_
_entity_poly.entity_id
_entity_poly.type
_entity_poly.pdbx_seq_one_letter_code
_entity_poly.pdbx_strand_id
1 'polypeptide(L)'
;MREARDPEDGMQWILFVKETRLRNGCSIEEAHQIAHRDLQWRRWVQRRINVDPQCRKMALRHIRDTGDGALIVKDGNRLRVKEPRDGGESL
;
A
#
# COMPACT_ATOMS: atom_id res chain seq x y z
N MET A 1 -16.23 18.75 -3.31
CA MET A 1 -14.84 18.96 -3.77
C MET A 1 -14.00 17.87 -3.11
N ARG A 2 -13.26 17.05 -3.87
CA ARG A 2 -12.20 16.22 -3.26
C ARG A 2 -11.02 17.17 -3.08
N GLU A 3 -10.74 17.55 -1.84
CA GLU A 3 -9.49 18.23 -1.49
C GLU A 3 -8.34 17.44 -2.10
N ALA A 4 -7.43 18.13 -2.79
CA ALA A 4 -6.25 17.51 -3.35
C ALA A 4 -5.45 16.96 -2.16
N ARG A 5 -5.56 15.65 -1.92
CA ARG A 5 -4.77 14.95 -0.92
C ARG A 5 -3.33 15.09 -1.37
N ASP A 6 -2.56 15.95 -0.69
CA ASP A 6 -1.14 16.05 -0.94
C ASP A 6 -0.53 14.70 -0.55
N PRO A 7 -0.04 13.92 -1.53
CA PRO A 7 0.43 12.59 -1.22
C PRO A 7 1.72 12.68 -0.40
N GLU A 8 2.48 13.78 -0.42
CA GLU A 8 3.76 13.90 0.29
C GLU A 8 3.61 13.92 1.82
N ASP A 9 2.39 14.21 2.31
CA ASP A 9 2.04 14.13 3.71
C ASP A 9 1.74 12.68 4.15
N GLY A 10 2.66 12.08 4.91
CA GLY A 10 2.48 10.72 5.45
C GLY A 10 1.29 10.58 6.41
N MET A 11 0.81 11.66 7.02
CA MET A 11 -0.40 11.65 7.85
C MET A 11 -1.65 11.42 7.00
N GLN A 12 -1.68 11.97 5.78
CA GLN A 12 -2.80 11.78 4.85
C GLN A 12 -2.95 10.30 4.44
N TRP A 13 -1.83 9.60 4.23
CA TRP A 13 -1.86 8.15 3.99
C TRP A 13 -2.48 7.38 5.16
N ILE A 14 -2.04 7.68 6.39
CA ILE A 14 -2.53 7.00 7.59
C ILE A 14 -4.03 7.26 7.79
N LEU A 15 -4.47 8.50 7.61
CA LEU A 15 -5.88 8.87 7.69
C LEU A 15 -6.70 8.17 6.60
N PHE A 16 -6.18 8.09 5.38
CA PHE A 16 -6.85 7.40 4.29
C PHE A 16 -7.03 5.90 4.55
N VAL A 17 -6.01 5.21 5.07
CA VAL A 17 -6.12 3.79 5.43
C VAL A 17 -7.13 3.59 6.57
N LYS A 18 -7.10 4.45 7.60
CA LYS A 18 -8.07 4.40 8.71
C LYS A 18 -9.50 4.63 8.22
N GLU A 19 -9.71 5.64 7.39
CA GLU A 19 -11.01 5.94 6.79
C GLU A 19 -11.50 4.76 5.94
N THR A 20 -10.64 4.18 5.11
CA THR A 20 -10.95 3.02 4.27
C THR A 20 -11.38 1.84 5.13
N ARG A 21 -10.64 1.56 6.21
CA ARG A 21 -10.97 0.49 7.16
C ARG A 21 -12.34 0.69 7.79
N LEU A 22 -12.62 1.90 8.29
CA LEU A 22 -13.88 2.23 8.94
C LEU A 22 -15.07 2.15 7.97
N ARG A 23 -14.93 2.69 6.76
CA ARG A 23 -15.99 2.71 5.75
C ARG A 23 -16.34 1.32 5.23
N ASN A 24 -15.37 0.42 5.13
CA ASN A 24 -15.57 -0.93 4.58
C ASN A 24 -15.74 -2.00 5.67
N GLY A 25 -15.58 -1.65 6.95
CA GLY A 25 -15.68 -2.61 8.06
C GLY A 25 -14.66 -3.76 7.98
N CYS A 26 -13.48 -3.51 7.38
CA CYS A 26 -12.52 -4.56 7.04
C CYS A 26 -11.29 -4.59 7.97
N SER A 27 -10.45 -5.61 7.79
CA SER A 27 -9.16 -5.74 8.47
C SER A 27 -8.17 -4.68 8.00
N ILE A 28 -7.12 -4.44 8.79
CA ILE A 28 -6.08 -3.47 8.40
C ILE A 28 -5.36 -3.89 7.10
N GLU A 29 -5.21 -5.19 6.86
CA GLU A 29 -4.59 -5.72 5.64
C GLU A 29 -5.49 -5.47 4.42
N GLU A 30 -6.78 -5.75 4.54
CA GLU A 30 -7.78 -5.46 3.50
C GLU A 30 -7.87 -3.95 3.21
N ALA A 31 -7.81 -3.11 4.24
CA ALA A 31 -7.78 -1.67 4.07
C ALA A 31 -6.57 -1.20 3.26
N HIS A 32 -5.38 -1.78 3.50
CA HIS A 32 -4.19 -1.51 2.68
C HIS A 32 -4.36 -2.00 1.24
N GLN A 33 -4.98 -3.17 1.03
CA GLN A 33 -5.28 -3.67 -0.32
C GLN A 33 -6.17 -2.71 -1.09
N ILE A 34 -7.26 -2.25 -0.46
CA ILE A 34 -8.18 -1.27 -1.04
C ILE A 34 -7.45 0.04 -1.30
N ALA A 35 -6.66 0.53 -0.35
CA ALA A 35 -5.91 1.77 -0.49
C ALA A 35 -4.88 1.72 -1.63
N HIS A 36 -4.22 0.58 -1.84
CA HIS A 36 -3.31 0.37 -2.98
C HIS A 36 -4.02 0.29 -4.33
N ARG A 37 -5.35 0.14 -4.40
CA ARG A 37 -6.09 0.29 -5.66
C ARG A 37 -6.04 1.72 -6.18
N ASP A 38 -5.91 2.71 -5.31
CA ASP A 38 -5.67 4.10 -5.72
C ASP A 38 -4.25 4.27 -6.27
N LEU A 39 -4.16 4.64 -7.55
CA LEU A 39 -2.89 4.78 -8.27
C LEU A 39 -1.97 5.84 -7.64
N GLN A 40 -2.53 6.93 -7.11
CA GLN A 40 -1.74 8.00 -6.50
C GLN A 40 -1.06 7.51 -5.23
N TRP A 41 -1.83 6.85 -4.37
CA TRP A 41 -1.30 6.27 -3.14
C TRP A 41 -0.32 5.14 -3.40
N ARG A 42 -0.59 4.27 -4.37
CA ARG A 42 0.36 3.21 -4.77
C ARG A 42 1.71 3.78 -5.19
N ARG A 43 1.70 4.80 -6.06
CA ARG A 43 2.91 5.49 -6.51
C ARG A 43 3.65 6.16 -5.35
N TRP A 44 2.91 6.78 -4.44
CA TRP A 44 3.50 7.40 -3.27
C TRP A 44 4.15 6.37 -2.33
N VAL A 45 3.43 5.29 -1.96
CA VAL A 45 3.98 4.22 -1.13
C VAL A 45 5.22 3.63 -1.78
N GLN A 46 5.18 3.35 -3.09
CA GLN A 46 6.33 2.85 -3.83
C GLN A 46 7.53 3.81 -3.77
N ARG A 47 7.31 5.13 -3.88
CA ARG A 47 8.39 6.12 -3.70
C ARG A 47 8.94 6.05 -2.28
N ARG A 48 8.07 6.08 -1.26
CA ARG A 48 8.47 6.09 0.17
C ARG A 48 9.28 4.86 0.56
N ILE A 49 8.86 3.65 0.19
CA ILE A 49 9.59 2.41 0.53
C ILE A 49 10.96 2.29 -0.14
N ASN A 50 11.24 3.09 -1.18
CA ASN A 50 12.54 3.12 -1.84
C ASN A 50 13.42 4.30 -1.40
N VAL A 51 12.84 5.40 -0.90
CA VAL A 51 13.58 6.60 -0.47
C VAL A 51 13.83 6.62 1.04
N ASP A 52 12.83 6.24 1.84
CA ASP A 52 12.88 6.32 3.29
C ASP A 52 13.37 4.97 3.89
N PRO A 53 14.49 4.95 4.64
CA PRO A 53 15.04 3.71 5.20
C PRO A 53 14.11 3.00 6.19
N GLN A 54 13.31 3.74 6.96
CA GLN A 54 12.37 3.16 7.91
C GLN A 54 11.21 2.49 7.16
N CYS A 55 10.65 3.18 6.16
CA CYS A 55 9.63 2.61 5.28
C CYS A 55 10.17 1.36 4.54
N ARG A 56 11.41 1.41 4.05
CA ARG A 56 12.07 0.26 3.41
C ARG A 56 12.20 -0.93 4.35
N LYS A 57 12.64 -0.70 5.60
CA LYS A 57 12.76 -1.75 6.62
C LYS A 57 11.41 -2.38 6.94
N MET A 58 10.36 -1.57 7.08
CA MET A 58 9.00 -2.06 7.32
C MET A 58 8.48 -2.87 6.14
N ALA A 59 8.70 -2.41 4.90
CA ALA A 59 8.30 -3.13 3.70
C ALA A 59 9.00 -4.50 3.58
N LEU A 60 10.31 -4.55 3.85
CA LEU A 60 11.06 -5.81 3.87
C LEU A 60 10.57 -6.77 4.96
N ARG A 61 10.25 -6.25 6.15
CA ARG A 61 9.64 -7.06 7.22
C ARG A 61 8.29 -7.61 6.80
N HIS A 62 7.43 -6.79 6.18
CA HIS A 62 6.14 -7.23 5.67
C HIS A 62 6.27 -8.36 4.63
N ILE A 63 7.22 -8.24 3.69
CA ILE A 63 7.53 -9.32 2.72
C ILE A 63 7.89 -10.61 3.44
N ARG A 64 8.79 -10.53 4.44
CA ARG A 64 9.24 -11.70 5.19
C ARG A 64 8.14 -12.34 6.02
N ASP A 65 7.32 -11.55 6.69
CA ASP A 65 6.29 -12.04 7.61
C ASP A 65 5.05 -12.56 6.87
N THR A 66 4.76 -12.03 5.67
CA THR A 66 3.53 -12.37 4.89
C THR A 66 3.81 -13.35 3.74
N GLY A 67 5.05 -13.46 3.28
CA GLY A 67 5.43 -14.34 2.17
C GLY A 67 4.70 -13.99 0.87
N ASP A 68 4.13 -14.99 0.20
CA ASP A 68 3.41 -14.83 -1.07
C ASP A 68 2.21 -13.87 -0.99
N GLY A 69 1.60 -13.72 0.19
CA GLY A 69 0.50 -12.80 0.45
C GLY A 69 0.91 -11.33 0.51
N ALA A 70 2.21 -11.01 0.55
CA ALA A 70 2.69 -9.64 0.68
C ALA A 70 2.22 -8.77 -0.50
N LEU A 71 1.82 -7.53 -0.21
CA LEU A 71 1.43 -6.53 -1.23
C LEU A 71 2.63 -5.85 -1.88
N ILE A 72 3.84 -6.15 -1.39
CA ILE A 72 5.09 -5.59 -1.87
C ILE A 72 5.94 -6.76 -2.36
N VAL A 73 6.64 -6.57 -3.47
CA VAL A 73 7.61 -7.53 -4.00
C VAL A 73 8.98 -6.88 -4.12
N LYS A 74 10.00 -7.71 -3.98
CA LYS A 74 11.38 -7.32 -4.26
C LYS A 74 11.65 -7.50 -5.76
N ASP A 75 12.11 -6.43 -6.40
CA ASP A 75 12.50 -6.37 -7.81
C ASP A 75 13.97 -5.95 -7.87
N GLY A 76 14.88 -6.94 -7.83
CA GLY A 76 16.31 -6.71 -7.66
C GLY A 76 16.63 -5.93 -6.38
N ASN A 77 17.16 -4.72 -6.52
CA ASN A 77 17.47 -3.84 -5.38
C ASN A 77 16.32 -2.88 -5.01
N ARG A 78 15.23 -2.86 -5.78
CA ARG A 78 14.07 -2.00 -5.54
C ARG A 78 12.90 -2.79 -4.96
N LEU A 79 12.00 -2.08 -4.32
CA LEU A 79 10.72 -2.63 -3.85
C LEU A 79 9.60 -2.08 -4.73
N ARG A 80 8.66 -2.94 -5.12
CA ARG A 80 7.48 -2.55 -5.91
C ARG A 80 6.22 -2.94 -5.16
N VAL A 81 5.21 -2.08 -5.21
CA VAL A 81 3.87 -2.44 -4.73
C VAL A 81 3.19 -3.23 -5.84
N LYS A 82 2.66 -4.41 -5.52
CA LYS A 82 1.91 -5.23 -6.48
C LYS A 82 0.73 -4.41 -7.00
N GLU A 83 0.47 -4.53 -8.30
CA GLU A 83 -0.80 -4.05 -8.81
C GLU A 83 -1.90 -4.90 -8.18
N PRO A 84 -3.04 -4.30 -7.79
CA PRO A 84 -4.19 -5.08 -7.42
C PRO A 84 -4.46 -5.99 -8.61
N ARG A 85 -4.55 -7.30 -8.34
CA ARG A 85 -5.09 -8.22 -9.34
C ARG A 85 -6.52 -7.73 -9.59
N ASP A 86 -6.74 -7.07 -10.72
CA ASP A 86 -8.07 -6.92 -11.29
C ASP A 86 -8.64 -8.33 -11.33
N GLY A 87 -9.85 -8.51 -10.78
CA GLY A 87 -10.39 -9.82 -10.41
C GLY A 87 -10.11 -10.89 -11.46
N GLY A 88 -9.20 -11.80 -11.15
CA GLY A 88 -9.20 -13.12 -11.76
C GLY A 88 -10.35 -13.90 -11.16
N GLU A 89 -11.58 -13.57 -11.57
CA GLU A 89 -12.63 -14.57 -11.62
C GLU A 89 -12.09 -15.71 -12.50
N SER A 90 -11.79 -16.83 -11.86
CA SER A 90 -11.61 -18.12 -12.49
C SER A 90 -12.00 -19.16 -11.45
N LEU A 91 -13.31 -19.30 -11.24
CA LEU A 91 -14.04 -20.51 -11.58
C LEU A 91 -15.55 -20.23 -11.60
#